data_AF-A0A9D1QJX6-F1
#
_entry.id   AF-A0A9D1QJX6-F1
#
_cell.length_a   1.000
_cell.length_b   1.000
_cell.length_c   1.000
_cell.angle_alpha   90.00
_cell.angle_beta   90.00
_cell.angle_gamma   90.00
#
_symmetry.space_group_name_H-M   'P 1'
#
loop_
_entity.id
_entity.type
_entity.pdbx_description
1 polymer ?
#
loop_
_entity_poly.entity_id
_entity_poly.type
_entity_poly.pdbx_seq_one_letter_code
_entity_poly.pdbx_strand_id
1 'polypeptide(L)'
;MKKIMKRVAALFCAAMMMFSFAACALEDPEASSAEENSTQESSAPESEVSVEESAMEDSLKGLCEYLDAKGYLSDSSTEMAASMIGAKSGIRYSVSLNGTDNIKIELYEFDLNNLSKEAKAVIDSVKKNGTFTIVGLQAEGAMMSDSGKYMMVYTDSVDNEENAQREKNVKEAFAGFKK
;
A
#
# COMPACT_ATOMS: atom_id res chain seq x y z
N MET A 1 44.96 -10.94 18.12
CA MET A 1 44.71 -9.79 19.01
C MET A 1 45.36 -8.54 18.40
N LYS A 2 44.57 -7.56 17.97
CA LYS A 2 45.04 -6.20 17.68
C LYS A 2 43.86 -5.26 17.95
N LYS A 3 44.00 -4.44 19.00
CA LYS A 3 42.98 -3.51 19.53
C LYS A 3 42.93 -2.23 18.67
N ILE A 4 41.96 -1.37 19.04
CA ILE A 4 41.93 0.12 18.91
C ILE A 4 41.25 0.58 17.59
N MET A 5 40.23 1.45 17.57
CA MET A 5 39.87 2.58 18.44
C MET A 5 38.40 2.98 18.23
N LYS A 6 37.74 3.43 19.31
CA LYS A 6 36.50 4.23 19.28
C LYS A 6 36.82 5.65 18.77
N ARG A 7 35.95 6.25 17.96
CA ARG A 7 35.88 7.70 17.78
C ARG A 7 34.43 8.16 17.84
N VAL A 8 34.12 8.79 18.97
CA VAL A 8 32.99 9.68 19.17
C VAL A 8 33.36 11.01 18.51
N ALA A 9 32.44 11.58 17.73
CA ALA A 9 32.47 12.99 17.36
C ALA A 9 31.03 13.49 17.33
N ALA A 10 30.68 14.28 18.35
CA ALA A 10 29.51 15.12 18.39
C ALA A 10 29.77 16.38 17.55
N LEU A 11 28.75 16.91 16.87
CA LEU A 11 28.64 18.36 16.67
C LEU A 11 27.22 18.76 16.25
N PHE A 12 26.65 19.59 17.11
CA PHE A 12 25.43 20.38 16.96
C PHE A 12 25.49 21.27 15.70
N CYS A 13 24.39 21.36 14.97
CA CYS A 13 24.06 22.54 14.17
C CYS A 13 22.57 22.84 14.36
N ALA A 14 22.30 23.84 15.20
CA ALA A 14 21.00 24.45 15.37
C ALA A 14 20.67 25.26 14.11
N ALA A 15 19.59 24.90 13.41
CA ALA A 15 18.96 25.75 12.41
C ALA A 15 17.58 26.14 12.96
N MET A 16 17.54 27.27 13.66
CA MET A 16 16.32 27.89 14.15
C MET A 16 15.62 28.53 12.95
N MET A 17 14.50 27.95 12.52
CA MET A 17 13.64 28.52 11.49
C MET A 17 12.94 29.76 12.05
N MET A 18 13.15 30.91 11.42
CA MET A 18 12.30 32.09 11.58
C MET A 18 11.26 32.05 10.46
N PHE A 19 10.02 31.74 10.80
CA PHE A 19 8.86 32.01 9.95
C PHE A 19 8.50 33.49 10.08
N SER A 20 8.36 34.17 8.95
CA SER A 20 7.71 35.48 8.87
C SER A 20 6.66 35.40 7.78
N PHE A 21 5.39 35.26 8.18
CA PHE A 21 4.26 35.63 7.34
C PHE A 21 3.57 36.81 7.99
N ALA A 22 3.60 37.94 7.28
CA ALA A 22 2.81 39.10 7.58
C ALA A 22 1.33 38.78 7.32
N ALA A 23 0.56 38.58 8.37
CA ALA A 23 -0.89 38.62 8.30
C ALA A 23 -1.32 40.09 8.37
N CYS A 24 -1.62 40.67 7.22
CA CYS A 24 -2.46 41.87 7.12
C CYS A 24 -3.83 41.38 6.63
N ALA A 25 -4.78 41.25 7.54
CA ALA A 25 -6.19 41.25 7.19
C ALA A 25 -6.91 42.14 8.21
N LEU A 26 -7.62 43.09 7.64
CA LEU A 26 -8.26 44.26 8.24
C LEU A 26 -9.23 43.96 9.39
N GLU A 27 -9.29 44.96 10.26
CA GLU A 27 -10.24 45.16 11.36
C GLU A 27 -11.70 45.18 10.88
N ASP A 28 -12.60 44.64 11.70
CA ASP A 28 -13.95 45.18 11.88
C ASP A 28 -14.30 45.06 13.38
N PRO A 29 -14.76 46.13 14.06
CA PRO A 29 -14.98 46.13 15.50
C PRO A 29 -16.44 45.85 15.82
N GLU A 30 -16.72 44.92 16.74
CA GLU A 30 -17.73 45.14 17.77
C GLU A 30 -17.61 44.15 18.92
N ALA A 31 -17.69 44.69 20.13
CA ALA A 31 -17.44 44.03 21.40
C ALA A 31 -18.69 43.31 21.93
N SER A 32 -18.52 42.11 22.51
CA SER A 32 -19.12 41.75 23.81
C SER A 32 -18.69 40.36 24.28
N SER A 33 -18.13 40.33 25.50
CA SER A 33 -18.24 39.30 26.55
C SER A 33 -17.87 37.83 26.27
N ALA A 34 -16.97 37.35 27.13
CA ALA A 34 -16.55 35.97 27.33
C ALA A 34 -17.71 34.99 27.61
N GLU A 35 -17.57 33.75 27.15
CA GLU A 35 -17.54 32.53 27.98
C GLU A 35 -17.15 31.30 27.12
N GLU A 36 -16.39 30.39 27.74
CA GLU A 36 -15.86 29.15 27.18
C GLU A 36 -16.97 28.29 26.54
N ASN A 37 -16.77 27.89 25.28
CA ASN A 37 -17.56 26.80 24.71
C ASN A 37 -16.64 25.74 24.11
N SER A 38 -16.76 24.54 24.68
CA SER A 38 -16.17 23.30 24.21
C SER A 38 -16.53 23.11 22.74
N THR A 39 -15.53 22.98 21.88
CA THR A 39 -15.77 22.63 20.48
C THR A 39 -15.00 21.35 20.18
N GLN A 40 -15.75 20.25 20.18
CA GLN A 40 -15.38 19.02 19.49
C GLN A 40 -14.94 19.36 18.07
N GLU A 41 -13.71 19.06 17.75
CA GLU A 41 -13.26 19.04 16.35
C GLU A 41 -13.81 17.77 15.71
N SER A 42 -14.96 17.93 15.06
CA SER A 42 -15.54 16.98 14.13
C SER A 42 -14.62 16.91 12.91
N SER A 43 -13.73 15.92 12.88
CA SER A 43 -13.05 15.52 11.65
C SER A 43 -14.10 14.97 10.69
N ALA A 44 -14.45 15.76 9.68
CA ALA A 44 -15.32 15.35 8.58
C ALA A 44 -14.72 14.14 7.86
N PRO A 45 -15.52 13.13 7.49
CA PRO A 45 -15.01 12.00 6.72
C PRO A 45 -14.57 12.49 5.33
N GLU A 46 -13.32 12.20 4.97
CA GLU A 46 -12.85 12.30 3.60
C GLU A 46 -13.78 11.48 2.71
N SER A 47 -14.28 12.09 1.63
CA SER A 47 -15.17 11.42 0.69
C SER A 47 -14.43 10.29 0.00
N GLU A 48 -14.71 9.07 0.45
CA GLU A 48 -14.29 7.83 -0.18
C GLU A 48 -14.80 7.84 -1.63
N VAL A 49 -13.89 7.88 -2.61
CA VAL A 49 -14.28 7.67 -4.00
C VAL A 49 -14.82 6.24 -4.10
N SER A 50 -16.16 6.11 -4.20
CA SER A 50 -16.82 4.83 -4.36
C SER A 50 -16.59 4.29 -5.77
N VAL A 51 -15.38 3.79 -6.02
CA VAL A 51 -15.11 2.99 -7.21
C VAL A 51 -15.81 1.65 -7.04
N GLU A 52 -16.86 1.44 -7.83
CA GLU A 52 -17.66 0.22 -7.86
C GLU A 52 -16.92 -0.89 -8.61
N GLU A 53 -16.59 -1.98 -7.94
CA GLU A 53 -15.97 -3.15 -8.57
C GLU A 53 -16.89 -3.84 -9.59
N SER A 54 -18.20 -3.65 -9.48
CA SER A 54 -19.21 -4.30 -10.34
C SER A 54 -19.06 -3.93 -11.81
N ALA A 55 -18.49 -2.75 -12.09
CA ALA A 55 -18.19 -2.27 -13.44
C ALA A 55 -16.96 -2.95 -14.08
N MET A 56 -16.10 -3.60 -13.28
CA MET A 56 -14.85 -4.20 -13.74
C MET A 56 -15.07 -5.65 -14.17
N GLU A 57 -14.27 -6.15 -15.10
CA GLU A 57 -14.29 -7.57 -15.47
C GLU A 57 -13.75 -8.45 -14.34
N ASP A 58 -14.27 -9.67 -14.17
CA ASP A 58 -13.65 -10.67 -13.29
C ASP A 58 -12.42 -11.29 -13.99
N SER A 59 -11.36 -10.50 -14.13
CA SER A 59 -10.07 -10.87 -14.72
C SER A 59 -8.92 -10.12 -14.04
N LEU A 60 -7.66 -10.54 -14.27
CA LEU A 60 -6.49 -9.79 -13.80
C LEU A 60 -6.49 -8.35 -14.31
N LYS A 61 -6.94 -8.13 -15.54
CA LYS A 61 -7.07 -6.78 -16.13
C LYS A 61 -8.09 -5.95 -15.34
N GLY A 62 -9.27 -6.51 -15.05
CA GLY A 62 -10.28 -5.82 -14.25
C GLY A 62 -9.83 -5.54 -12.82
N LEU A 63 -9.04 -6.44 -12.21
CA LEU A 63 -8.41 -6.19 -10.90
C LEU A 63 -7.42 -5.02 -10.97
N CYS A 64 -6.59 -4.96 -12.02
CA CYS A 64 -5.66 -3.84 -12.21
C CYS A 64 -6.43 -2.53 -12.39
N GLU A 65 -7.45 -2.51 -13.26
CA GLU A 65 -8.29 -1.32 -13.49
C GLU A 65 -8.99 -0.85 -12.20
N TYR A 66 -9.45 -1.79 -11.36
CA TYR A 66 -10.05 -1.48 -10.07
C TYR A 66 -9.08 -0.82 -9.09
N LEU A 67 -7.88 -1.37 -8.94
CA LEU A 67 -6.86 -0.84 -8.03
C LEU A 67 -6.26 0.48 -8.56
N ASP A 68 -6.11 0.60 -9.87
CA ASP A 68 -5.68 1.83 -10.54
C ASP A 68 -6.70 2.97 -10.36
N ALA A 69 -7.99 2.69 -10.56
CA ALA A 69 -9.06 3.66 -10.32
C ALA A 69 -9.13 4.15 -8.87
N LYS A 70 -8.61 3.36 -7.91
CA LYS A 70 -8.46 3.76 -6.50
C LYS A 70 -7.12 4.45 -6.19
N GLY A 71 -6.28 4.67 -7.20
CA GLY A 71 -4.98 5.33 -7.07
C GLY A 71 -3.93 4.49 -6.35
N TYR A 72 -4.03 3.15 -6.40
CA TYR A 72 -3.08 2.24 -5.77
C TYR A 72 -1.95 1.78 -6.68
N LEU A 73 -2.11 1.90 -8.00
CA LEU A 73 -1.13 1.45 -8.98
C LEU A 73 -0.45 2.64 -9.67
N SER A 74 0.63 2.36 -10.39
CA SER A 74 1.34 3.32 -11.23
C SER A 74 1.23 2.90 -12.71
N ASP A 75 1.57 3.81 -13.62
CA ASP A 75 1.60 3.51 -15.05
C ASP A 75 2.72 2.51 -15.43
N SER A 76 3.71 2.33 -14.55
CA SER A 76 4.87 1.48 -14.79
C SER A 76 4.63 0.06 -14.27
N SER A 77 4.41 -0.86 -15.19
CA SER A 77 4.21 -2.27 -14.90
C SER A 77 5.22 -3.18 -15.58
N THR A 78 5.35 -4.40 -15.08
CA THR A 78 6.18 -5.45 -15.67
C THR A 78 5.47 -6.79 -15.58
N GLU A 79 5.41 -7.53 -16.70
CA GLU A 79 4.85 -8.88 -16.72
C GLU A 79 5.70 -9.84 -15.87
N MET A 80 5.02 -10.70 -15.10
CA MET A 80 5.65 -11.68 -14.23
C MET A 80 5.60 -13.07 -14.86
N ALA A 81 6.62 -13.89 -14.56
CA ALA A 81 6.67 -15.30 -14.94
C ALA A 81 5.69 -16.14 -14.08
N ALA A 82 4.39 -15.89 -14.21
CA ALA A 82 3.31 -16.43 -13.38
C ALA A 82 3.24 -17.97 -13.40
N SER A 83 3.66 -18.60 -14.50
CA SER A 83 3.72 -20.05 -14.61
C SER A 83 4.65 -20.71 -13.58
N MET A 84 5.65 -19.99 -13.04
CA MET A 84 6.55 -20.47 -11.99
C MET A 84 5.81 -20.82 -10.69
N ILE A 85 4.64 -20.22 -10.46
CA ILE A 85 3.76 -20.49 -9.31
C ILE A 85 2.45 -21.15 -9.72
N GLY A 86 2.33 -21.55 -10.99
CA GLY A 86 1.11 -22.13 -11.55
C GLY A 86 -0.07 -21.15 -11.69
N ALA A 87 0.21 -19.84 -11.69
CA ALA A 87 -0.78 -18.82 -12.03
C ALA A 87 -0.89 -18.68 -13.57
N LYS A 88 -2.07 -18.25 -14.03
CA LYS A 88 -2.39 -18.01 -15.44
C LYS A 88 -1.67 -16.78 -15.99
N SER A 89 -1.61 -15.71 -15.21
CA SER A 89 -0.96 -14.45 -15.56
C SER A 89 -0.53 -13.71 -14.30
N GLY A 90 0.42 -12.79 -14.45
CA GLY A 90 0.90 -11.98 -13.34
C GLY A 90 1.56 -10.70 -13.80
N ILE A 91 1.46 -9.67 -12.98
CA ILE A 91 1.97 -8.32 -13.26
C ILE A 91 2.48 -7.68 -11.98
N ARG A 92 3.56 -6.91 -12.06
CA ARG A 92 4.15 -6.15 -10.95
C ARG A 92 4.11 -4.66 -11.24
N TYR A 93 3.84 -3.87 -10.21
CA TYR A 93 3.93 -2.42 -10.19
C TYR A 93 4.97 -1.96 -9.17
N SER A 94 5.67 -0.87 -9.48
CA SER A 94 6.45 -0.09 -8.54
C SER A 94 5.73 1.22 -8.29
N VAL A 95 5.38 1.47 -7.04
CA VAL A 95 4.52 2.59 -6.63
C VAL A 95 5.30 3.50 -5.70
N SER A 96 5.27 4.80 -5.99
CA SER A 96 5.88 5.79 -5.13
C SER A 96 4.86 6.33 -4.13
N LEU A 97 5.19 6.26 -2.84
CA LEU A 97 4.55 7.06 -1.80
C LEU A 97 5.58 8.08 -1.30
N ASN A 98 5.18 9.34 -1.17
CA ASN A 98 6.07 10.45 -0.77
C ASN A 98 7.32 10.64 -1.64
N GLY A 99 7.20 10.36 -2.95
CA GLY A 99 8.28 10.57 -3.93
C GLY A 99 9.41 9.54 -3.87
N THR A 100 9.21 8.43 -3.16
CA THR A 100 10.15 7.30 -3.11
C THR A 100 9.52 6.06 -3.70
N ASP A 101 10.21 5.30 -4.55
CA ASP A 101 9.71 4.02 -5.10
C ASP A 101 9.81 2.89 -4.06
N ASN A 102 8.97 2.97 -3.02
CA ASN A 102 9.08 2.16 -1.83
C ASN A 102 8.11 0.96 -1.81
N ILE A 103 7.04 0.99 -2.60
CA ILE A 103 6.01 -0.07 -2.64
C ILE A 103 6.16 -0.90 -3.92
N LYS A 104 6.07 -2.22 -3.78
CA LYS A 104 5.86 -3.16 -4.90
C LYS A 104 4.57 -3.92 -4.68
N ILE A 105 3.75 -3.98 -5.73
CA ILE A 105 2.50 -4.72 -5.77
C ILE A 105 2.58 -5.70 -6.92
N GLU A 106 2.60 -7.00 -6.63
CA GLU A 106 2.47 -8.06 -7.63
C GLU A 106 1.07 -8.65 -7.56
N LEU A 107 0.42 -8.82 -8.70
CA LEU A 107 -0.93 -9.36 -8.81
C LEU A 107 -0.89 -10.57 -9.73
N TYR A 108 -1.56 -11.65 -9.33
CA TYR A 108 -1.63 -12.90 -10.07
C TYR A 108 -3.09 -13.38 -10.17
N GLU A 109 -3.44 -13.99 -11.31
CA GLU A 109 -4.71 -14.68 -11.51
C GLU A 109 -4.48 -16.19 -11.63
N PHE A 110 -5.27 -16.98 -10.91
CA PHE A 110 -5.27 -18.44 -11.00
C PHE A 110 -6.50 -18.95 -11.77
N ASP A 111 -6.30 -20.00 -12.57
CA ASP A 111 -7.41 -20.76 -13.13
C ASP A 111 -7.89 -21.80 -12.11
N LEU A 112 -8.92 -21.44 -11.34
CA LEU A 112 -9.46 -22.29 -10.28
C LEU A 112 -10.03 -23.61 -10.80
N ASN A 113 -10.43 -23.67 -12.08
CA ASN A 113 -10.95 -24.90 -12.69
C ASN A 113 -9.82 -25.84 -13.13
N ASN A 114 -8.58 -25.35 -13.21
CA ASN A 114 -7.44 -26.10 -13.73
C ASN A 114 -6.14 -25.83 -12.94
N LEU A 115 -6.21 -25.87 -11.61
CA LEU A 115 -5.03 -25.70 -10.77
C LEU A 115 -4.08 -26.90 -10.88
N SER A 116 -2.79 -26.65 -11.08
CA SER A 116 -1.74 -27.67 -10.96
C SER A 116 -1.53 -28.09 -9.49
N LYS A 117 -0.65 -29.06 -9.23
CA LYS A 117 -0.26 -29.42 -7.84
C LYS A 117 0.56 -28.31 -7.19
N GLU A 118 1.43 -27.69 -7.99
CA GLU A 118 2.30 -26.58 -7.60
C GLU A 118 1.45 -25.35 -7.25
N ALA A 119 0.46 -25.00 -8.09
CA ALA A 119 -0.46 -23.90 -7.82
C ALA A 119 -1.21 -24.08 -6.49
N LYS A 120 -1.72 -25.30 -6.23
CA LYS A 120 -2.39 -25.62 -4.96
C LYS A 120 -1.44 -25.45 -3.77
N ALA A 121 -0.22 -25.97 -3.87
CA ALA A 121 0.78 -25.84 -2.80
C ALA A 121 1.14 -24.38 -2.51
N VAL A 122 1.26 -23.54 -3.55
CA VAL A 122 1.48 -22.09 -3.39
C VAL A 122 0.29 -21.44 -2.68
N ILE A 123 -0.94 -21.65 -3.18
CA ILE A 123 -2.15 -21.08 -2.59
C ILE A 123 -2.29 -21.50 -1.11
N ASP A 124 -2.07 -22.77 -0.79
CA ASP A 124 -2.16 -23.28 0.58
C ASP A 124 -1.09 -22.67 1.49
N SER A 125 0.14 -22.51 0.99
CA SER A 125 1.23 -21.86 1.73
C SER A 125 0.93 -20.38 1.99
N VAL A 126 0.38 -19.67 1.00
CA VAL A 126 0.01 -18.25 1.13
C VAL A 126 -1.13 -18.08 2.14
N LYS A 127 -2.18 -18.90 2.06
CA LYS A 127 -3.29 -18.87 3.03
C LYS A 127 -2.81 -19.14 4.46
N LYS A 128 -1.83 -20.03 4.63
CA LYS A 128 -1.34 -20.44 5.95
C LYS A 128 -0.30 -19.48 6.52
N ASN A 129 0.62 -19.02 5.70
CA ASN A 129 1.86 -18.37 6.16
C ASN A 129 2.05 -16.97 5.58
N GLY A 130 1.28 -16.56 4.57
CA GLY A 130 1.52 -15.34 3.81
C GLY A 130 2.79 -15.40 2.95
N THR A 131 3.28 -16.60 2.63
CA THR A 131 4.54 -16.80 1.89
C THR A 131 4.46 -17.95 0.90
N PHE A 132 5.34 -17.93 -0.11
CA PHE A 132 5.60 -19.06 -1.01
C PHE A 132 7.06 -19.05 -1.48
N THR A 133 7.55 -20.16 -2.05
CA THR A 133 8.94 -20.30 -2.47
C THR A 133 9.05 -20.65 -3.96
N ILE A 134 9.88 -19.91 -4.70
CA ILE A 134 10.28 -20.22 -6.07
C ILE A 134 11.79 -20.48 -6.09
N VAL A 135 12.21 -21.69 -6.47
CA VAL A 135 13.65 -22.05 -6.64
C VAL A 135 14.50 -21.64 -5.42
N GLY A 136 14.00 -21.91 -4.22
CA GLY A 136 14.69 -21.60 -2.96
C GLY A 136 14.61 -20.13 -2.50
N LEU A 137 13.99 -19.24 -3.27
CA LEU A 137 13.72 -17.86 -2.89
C LEU A 137 12.30 -17.76 -2.34
N GLN A 138 12.18 -17.27 -1.10
CA GLN A 138 10.89 -17.05 -0.46
C GLN A 138 10.37 -15.65 -0.80
N ALA A 139 9.10 -15.58 -1.24
CA ALA A 139 8.33 -14.36 -1.31
C ALA A 139 7.50 -14.23 -0.03
N GLU A 140 7.53 -13.04 0.57
CA GLU A 140 6.77 -12.67 1.77
C GLU A 140 5.74 -11.60 1.44
N GLY A 141 4.80 -11.34 2.35
CA GLY A 141 3.73 -10.36 2.13
C GLY A 141 2.68 -10.79 1.11
N ALA A 142 2.57 -12.10 0.87
CA ALA A 142 1.60 -12.67 -0.04
C ALA A 142 0.24 -12.86 0.64
N MET A 143 -0.86 -12.64 -0.10
CA MET A 143 -2.22 -12.94 0.35
C MET A 143 -3.13 -13.33 -0.81
N MET A 144 -4.16 -14.11 -0.52
CA MET A 144 -5.23 -14.43 -1.47
C MET A 144 -6.38 -13.43 -1.37
N SER A 145 -7.07 -13.15 -2.47
CA SER A 145 -8.37 -12.46 -2.43
C SER A 145 -9.44 -13.34 -1.78
N ASP A 146 -10.57 -12.75 -1.37
CA ASP A 146 -11.68 -13.50 -0.77
C ASP A 146 -12.34 -14.46 -1.79
N SER A 147 -12.31 -14.11 -3.08
CA SER A 147 -12.72 -15.01 -4.16
C SER A 147 -11.77 -16.20 -4.36
N GLY A 148 -10.57 -16.15 -3.78
CA GLY A 148 -9.51 -17.16 -3.92
C GLY A 148 -8.87 -17.23 -5.31
N LYS A 149 -9.38 -16.45 -6.29
CA LYS A 149 -8.91 -16.42 -7.68
C LYS A 149 -7.65 -15.59 -7.86
N TYR A 150 -7.45 -14.57 -7.03
CA TYR A 150 -6.34 -13.64 -7.16
C TYR A 150 -5.38 -13.79 -5.98
N MET A 151 -4.10 -13.53 -6.25
CA MET A 151 -3.07 -13.42 -5.22
C MET A 151 -2.33 -12.10 -5.39
N MET A 152 -2.03 -11.44 -4.27
CA MET A 152 -1.20 -10.26 -4.23
C MET A 152 0.07 -10.54 -3.43
N VAL A 153 1.20 -10.00 -3.88
CA VAL A 153 2.40 -9.80 -3.04
C VAL A 153 2.56 -8.31 -2.83
N TYR A 154 2.47 -7.85 -1.58
CA TYR A 154 2.68 -6.45 -1.21
C TYR A 154 3.96 -6.35 -0.38
N THR A 155 4.91 -5.54 -0.85
CA THR A 155 6.11 -5.22 -0.08
C THR A 155 6.31 -3.72 -0.03
N ASP A 156 6.62 -3.22 1.16
CA ASP A 156 6.99 -1.83 1.40
C ASP A 156 8.36 -1.76 2.07
N SER A 157 9.26 -0.93 1.56
CA SER A 157 10.58 -0.71 2.17
C SER A 157 10.57 0.36 3.27
N VAL A 158 9.45 1.04 3.48
CA VAL A 158 9.28 2.11 4.46
C VAL A 158 8.28 1.68 5.54
N ASP A 159 8.69 1.85 6.79
CA ASP A 159 7.88 1.53 7.97
C ASP A 159 7.47 2.82 8.68
N ASN A 160 6.25 3.31 8.38
CA ASN A 160 5.61 4.44 9.05
C ASN A 160 4.08 4.31 8.98
N GLU A 161 3.37 5.19 9.69
CA GLU A 161 1.90 5.14 9.80
C GLU A 161 1.16 5.34 8.48
N GLU A 162 1.64 6.25 7.62
CA GLU A 162 1.02 6.52 6.31
C GLU A 162 1.13 5.30 5.39
N ASN A 163 2.32 4.70 5.34
CA ASN A 163 2.61 3.48 4.60
C ASN A 163 1.79 2.29 5.11
N ALA A 164 1.68 2.13 6.43
CA ALA A 164 0.85 1.10 7.03
C ALA A 164 -0.64 1.28 6.71
N GLN A 165 -1.13 2.52 6.71
CA GLN A 165 -2.50 2.83 6.32
C GLN A 165 -2.73 2.58 4.81
N ARG A 166 -1.76 2.94 3.95
CA ARG A 166 -1.80 2.62 2.53
C ARG A 166 -1.85 1.11 2.29
N GLU A 167 -1.01 0.35 2.97
CA GLU A 167 -0.99 -1.11 2.90
C GLU A 167 -2.35 -1.70 3.29
N LYS A 168 -2.92 -1.27 4.41
CA LYS A 168 -4.24 -1.70 4.86
C LYS A 168 -5.31 -1.45 3.78
N ASN A 169 -5.36 -0.24 3.24
CA ASN A 169 -6.35 0.16 2.24
C ASN A 169 -6.21 -0.65 0.93
N VAL A 170 -4.98 -0.90 0.48
CA VAL A 170 -4.68 -1.73 -0.70
C VAL A 170 -5.13 -3.18 -0.44
N LYS A 171 -4.78 -3.75 0.71
CA LYS A 171 -5.14 -5.14 1.06
C LYS A 171 -6.64 -5.33 1.18
N GLU A 172 -7.36 -4.39 1.77
CA GLU A 172 -8.83 -4.43 1.87
C GLU A 172 -9.49 -4.35 0.49
N ALA A 173 -9.04 -3.42 -0.36
CA ALA A 173 -9.55 -3.32 -1.72
C ALA A 173 -9.26 -4.60 -2.53
N PHE A 174 -8.04 -5.11 -2.48
CA PHE A 174 -7.64 -6.34 -3.16
C PHE A 174 -8.46 -7.55 -2.68
N ALA A 175 -8.62 -7.71 -1.36
CA ALA A 175 -9.35 -8.83 -0.79
C ALA A 175 -10.81 -8.85 -1.23
N GLY A 176 -11.44 -7.68 -1.28
CA GLY A 176 -12.85 -7.53 -1.66
C GLY A 176 -13.15 -7.74 -3.14
N PHE A 177 -12.15 -7.69 -4.03
CA PHE A 177 -12.38 -7.72 -5.47
C PHE A 177 -13.11 -9.00 -5.93
N LYS A 178 -14.33 -8.81 -6.44
CA LYS A 178 -15.22 -9.87 -6.96
C LYS A 178 -15.48 -10.99 -5.95
N LYS A 179 -15.64 -10.62 -4.68
CA LYS A 179 -16.03 -11.53 -3.60
C LYS A 179 -17.41 -12.17 -3.84
#